data_AF-A0A535QV17-F1
#
_entry.id   AF-A0A535QV17-F1
#
_cell.length_a   1.000
_cell.length_b   1.000
_cell.length_c   1.000
_cell.angle_alpha   90.00
_cell.angle_beta   90.00
_cell.angle_gamma   90.00
#
_symmetry.space_group_name_H-M   'P 1'
#
loop_
_entity.id
_entity.type
_entity.pdbx_description
1 polymer ?
#
loop_
_entity_poly.entity_id
_entity_poly.type
_entity_poly.pdbx_seq_one_letter_code
_entity_poly.pdbx_strand_id
1 'polypeptide(L)'
;RAGQNLANPSGLILAAVMMLVHIDQPDVATLVHNAWLRTIEDGIHTYDIYVEGVSKEKVGTREFTDAVIARLGKVPEQLKVVNYTSSPQHTSYAPIASTPTDEQKDLVGVDVFLDWHSGTPDQLGEAFKRVGSNGLELTMITNRGAKVWPGGMPETFTTDHWRCRFLARNRDEAVSHSQIIKLLQRIDEAGFDFIKIENLYNFNGKASYSAGQGE
;
A
#
# COMPACT_ATOMS: atom_id res chain seq x y z
N ARG A 1 24.42 -18.46 -2.00
CA ARG A 1 24.64 -19.22 -3.26
C ARG A 1 25.01 -18.37 -4.46
N ALA A 2 25.16 -17.04 -4.32
CA ALA A 2 25.65 -16.21 -5.41
C ALA A 2 27.04 -16.70 -5.87
N GLY A 3 27.24 -16.79 -7.19
CA GLY A 3 28.53 -17.15 -7.81
C GLY A 3 28.94 -18.63 -7.73
N GLN A 4 28.17 -19.50 -7.08
CA GLN A 4 28.61 -20.87 -6.77
C GLN A 4 28.14 -21.95 -7.76
N ASN A 5 27.38 -21.60 -8.80
CA ASN A 5 26.78 -22.56 -9.73
C ASN A 5 25.88 -23.63 -9.05
N LEU A 6 25.19 -23.27 -7.96
CA LEU A 6 24.35 -24.20 -7.17
C LEU A 6 22.88 -23.81 -7.11
N ALA A 7 22.51 -22.61 -7.55
CA ALA A 7 21.12 -22.16 -7.47
C ALA A 7 20.25 -22.91 -8.48
N ASN A 8 18.99 -23.17 -8.10
CA ASN A 8 17.98 -23.66 -9.02
C ASN A 8 17.39 -22.49 -9.82
N PRO A 9 17.58 -22.43 -11.14
CA PRO A 9 17.06 -21.34 -11.95
C PRO A 9 15.54 -21.47 -12.25
N SER A 10 14.89 -22.57 -11.84
CA SER A 10 13.50 -22.88 -12.21
C SER A 10 12.51 -21.77 -11.88
N GLY A 11 12.63 -21.12 -10.73
CA GLY A 11 11.73 -20.02 -10.35
C GLY A 11 11.78 -18.84 -11.34
N LEU A 12 12.98 -18.47 -11.81
CA LEU A 12 13.14 -17.41 -12.80
C LEU A 12 12.70 -17.86 -14.20
N ILE A 13 12.96 -19.11 -14.58
CA ILE A 13 12.49 -19.68 -15.85
C ILE A 13 10.96 -19.66 -15.91
N LEU A 14 10.28 -20.12 -14.84
CA LEU A 14 8.81 -20.15 -14.79
C LEU A 14 8.20 -18.75 -14.71
N ALA A 15 8.86 -17.78 -14.05
CA ALA A 15 8.45 -16.38 -14.12
C ALA A 15 8.57 -15.82 -15.54
N ALA A 16 9.63 -16.16 -16.28
CA ALA A 16 9.79 -15.78 -17.68
C ALA A 16 8.72 -16.44 -18.58
N VAL A 17 8.33 -17.69 -18.31
CA VAL A 17 7.19 -18.35 -18.98
C VAL A 17 5.90 -17.56 -18.75
N MET A 18 5.61 -17.15 -17.50
CA MET A 18 4.45 -16.29 -17.22
C MET A 18 4.50 -14.95 -17.95
N MET A 19 5.68 -14.32 -18.01
CA MET A 19 5.88 -13.09 -18.77
C MET A 19 5.63 -13.30 -20.27
N LEU A 20 6.13 -14.39 -20.87
CA LEU A 20 5.91 -14.73 -22.28
C LEU A 20 4.42 -14.89 -22.60
N VAL A 21 3.65 -15.53 -21.72
CA VAL A 21 2.18 -15.60 -21.85
C VAL A 21 1.56 -14.20 -21.78
N HIS A 22 2.02 -13.35 -20.87
CA HIS A 22 1.49 -11.99 -20.70
C HIS A 22 1.75 -11.08 -21.91
N ILE A 23 2.89 -11.22 -22.58
CA ILE A 23 3.25 -10.45 -23.79
C ILE A 23 2.81 -11.13 -25.09
N ASP A 24 1.83 -12.05 -25.02
CA ASP A 24 1.25 -12.77 -26.14
C ASP A 24 2.26 -13.56 -26.99
N GLN A 25 3.19 -14.25 -26.32
CA GLN A 25 4.10 -15.24 -26.91
C GLN A 25 3.81 -16.67 -26.38
N PRO A 26 2.59 -17.20 -26.58
CA PRO A 26 2.17 -18.48 -26.02
C PRO A 26 2.98 -19.67 -26.57
N ASP A 27 3.39 -19.62 -27.84
CA ASP A 27 4.18 -20.68 -28.48
C ASP A 27 5.56 -20.81 -27.83
N VAL A 28 6.22 -19.67 -27.56
CA VAL A 28 7.53 -19.63 -26.90
C VAL A 28 7.41 -20.05 -25.44
N ALA A 29 6.36 -19.60 -24.74
CA ALA A 29 6.07 -20.04 -23.38
C ALA A 29 5.87 -21.56 -23.30
N THR A 30 5.12 -22.13 -24.25
CA THR A 30 4.85 -23.57 -24.36
C THR A 30 6.14 -24.36 -24.62
N LEU A 31 6.97 -23.87 -25.53
CA LEU A 31 8.26 -24.47 -25.87
C LEU A 31 9.18 -24.56 -24.64
N VAL A 32 9.36 -23.44 -23.92
CA VAL A 32 10.28 -23.35 -22.77
C VAL A 32 9.75 -24.16 -21.58
N HIS A 33 8.44 -24.08 -21.29
CA HIS A 33 7.86 -24.79 -20.17
C HIS A 33 7.92 -26.32 -20.35
N ASN A 34 7.61 -26.83 -21.55
CA ASN A 34 7.70 -28.27 -21.81
C ASN A 34 9.15 -28.79 -21.79
N ALA A 35 10.11 -27.99 -22.27
CA ALA A 35 11.54 -28.34 -22.16
C ALA A 35 11.99 -28.43 -20.70
N TRP A 36 11.54 -27.50 -19.85
CA TRP A 36 11.78 -27.54 -18.41
C TRP A 36 11.12 -28.77 -17.76
N LEU A 37 9.84 -29.04 -18.04
CA LEU A 37 9.13 -30.23 -17.54
C LEU A 37 9.85 -31.53 -17.95
N ARG A 38 10.29 -31.62 -19.21
CA ARG A 38 11.05 -32.77 -19.70
C ARG A 38 12.40 -32.92 -18.97
N THR A 39 13.02 -31.82 -18.56
CA THR A 39 14.29 -31.85 -17.80
C THR A 39 14.08 -32.44 -16.41
N ILE A 40 13.01 -32.03 -15.73
CA ILE A 40 12.60 -32.56 -14.43
C ILE A 40 12.24 -34.05 -14.55
N GLU A 41 11.43 -34.41 -15.54
CA GLU A 41 11.03 -35.79 -15.79
C GLU A 41 12.21 -36.73 -16.09
N ASP A 42 13.19 -36.26 -16.86
CA ASP A 42 14.40 -37.03 -17.14
C ASP A 42 15.29 -37.19 -15.89
N GLY A 43 14.95 -36.53 -14.77
CA GLY A 43 15.60 -36.67 -13.47
C GLY A 43 16.88 -35.83 -13.32
N ILE A 44 17.03 -34.78 -14.13
CA ILE A 44 18.16 -33.84 -14.03
C ILE A 44 17.76 -32.73 -13.07
N HIS A 45 18.34 -32.75 -11.87
CA HIS A 45 17.86 -31.94 -10.75
C HIS A 45 18.99 -31.15 -10.12
N THR A 46 18.69 -29.89 -9.75
CA THR A 46 19.56 -29.12 -8.87
C THR A 46 19.45 -29.61 -7.44
N TYR A 47 20.43 -29.23 -6.61
CA TYR A 47 20.62 -29.82 -5.28
C TYR A 47 19.40 -29.74 -4.33
N ASP A 48 18.51 -28.76 -4.51
CA ASP A 48 17.30 -28.51 -3.72
C ASP A 48 16.13 -29.42 -4.07
N ILE A 49 16.08 -29.90 -5.32
CA ILE A 49 15.01 -30.76 -5.84
C ILE A 49 15.51 -32.16 -6.15
N TYR A 50 16.79 -32.44 -5.89
CA TYR A 50 17.37 -33.78 -6.02
C TYR A 50 16.89 -34.68 -4.88
N VAL A 51 16.32 -35.81 -5.26
CA VAL A 51 15.83 -36.89 -4.37
C VAL A 51 16.47 -38.20 -4.79
N GLU A 52 17.15 -38.87 -3.86
CA GLU A 52 17.77 -40.19 -4.10
C GLU A 52 16.72 -41.24 -4.47
N GLY A 53 17.02 -42.09 -5.45
CA GLY A 53 16.09 -43.10 -5.98
C GLY A 53 15.03 -42.57 -6.96
N VAL A 54 14.83 -41.25 -7.05
CA VAL A 54 13.92 -40.60 -8.02
C VAL A 54 14.69 -39.83 -9.08
N SER A 55 15.74 -39.11 -8.67
CA SER A 55 16.58 -38.30 -9.54
C SER A 55 17.67 -39.14 -10.18
N LYS A 56 18.04 -38.81 -11.42
CA LYS A 56 19.11 -39.50 -12.16
C LYS A 56 20.43 -38.76 -12.09
N GLU A 57 20.39 -37.43 -12.09
CA GLU A 57 21.59 -36.60 -12.12
C GLU A 57 21.43 -35.37 -11.22
N LYS A 58 22.47 -35.09 -10.43
CA LYS A 58 22.57 -33.88 -9.61
C LYS A 58 23.47 -32.86 -10.30
N VAL A 59 22.90 -31.74 -10.72
CA VAL A 59 23.60 -30.74 -11.54
C VAL A 59 23.66 -29.36 -10.88
N GLY A 60 24.57 -28.51 -11.38
CA GLY A 60 24.65 -27.09 -11.05
C GLY A 60 23.71 -26.22 -11.89
N THR A 61 23.74 -24.91 -11.66
CA THR A 61 22.87 -23.94 -12.34
C THR A 61 23.06 -23.94 -13.86
N ARG A 62 24.31 -23.94 -14.32
CA ARG A 62 24.66 -23.91 -15.75
C ARG A 62 24.26 -25.20 -16.43
N GLU A 63 24.62 -26.33 -15.84
CA GLU A 63 24.38 -27.65 -16.40
C GLU A 63 22.87 -27.97 -16.44
N PHE A 64 22.10 -27.52 -15.42
CA PHE A 64 20.65 -27.57 -15.47
C PHE A 64 20.08 -26.72 -16.62
N THR A 65 20.63 -25.52 -16.83
CA THR A 65 20.21 -24.63 -17.92
C THR A 65 20.50 -25.25 -19.28
N ASP A 66 21.70 -25.81 -19.47
CA ASP A 66 22.09 -26.50 -20.69
C ASP A 66 21.19 -27.72 -20.96
N ALA A 67 20.83 -28.45 -19.90
CA ALA A 67 19.89 -29.57 -19.98
C ALA A 67 18.49 -29.14 -20.43
N VAL A 68 18.00 -27.98 -19.98
CA VAL A 68 16.73 -27.40 -20.45
C VAL A 68 16.84 -26.99 -21.92
N ILE A 69 17.93 -26.32 -22.32
CA ILE A 69 18.16 -25.89 -23.72
C ILE A 69 18.17 -27.10 -24.66
N ALA A 70 18.85 -28.18 -24.28
CA ALA A 70 18.92 -29.42 -25.07
C ALA A 70 17.57 -30.14 -25.23
N ARG A 71 16.54 -29.71 -24.50
CA ARG A 71 15.18 -30.28 -24.54
C ARG A 71 14.15 -29.35 -25.16
N LEU A 72 14.56 -28.20 -25.69
CA LEU A 72 13.67 -27.37 -26.50
C LEU A 72 13.11 -28.20 -27.67
N GLY A 73 11.78 -28.13 -27.85
CA GLY A 73 11.03 -28.91 -28.84
C GLY A 73 10.61 -30.30 -28.38
N LYS A 74 11.05 -30.74 -27.19
CA LYS A 74 10.56 -31.98 -26.56
C LYS A 74 9.41 -31.70 -25.60
N VAL A 75 8.59 -32.70 -25.39
CA VAL A 75 7.50 -32.70 -24.39
C VAL A 75 7.76 -33.76 -23.33
N PRO A 76 7.27 -33.56 -22.09
CA PRO A 76 7.26 -34.62 -21.10
C PRO A 76 6.38 -35.81 -21.55
N GLU A 77 6.78 -37.02 -21.15
CA GLU A 77 6.08 -38.28 -21.42
C GLU A 77 5.20 -38.74 -20.24
N GLN A 78 5.57 -38.39 -19.01
CA GLN A 78 4.90 -38.74 -17.76
C GLN A 78 4.23 -37.53 -17.12
N LEU A 79 4.92 -36.39 -17.06
CA LEU A 79 4.35 -35.14 -16.57
C LEU A 79 3.34 -34.59 -17.60
N LYS A 80 2.34 -33.87 -17.11
CA LYS A 80 1.30 -33.29 -17.97
C LYS A 80 1.92 -32.25 -18.90
N VAL A 81 1.80 -32.47 -20.20
CA VAL A 81 2.17 -31.50 -21.24
C VAL A 81 1.37 -30.21 -21.06
N VAL A 82 2.05 -29.08 -21.16
CA VAL A 82 1.43 -27.74 -21.10
C VAL A 82 1.25 -27.21 -22.51
N ASN A 83 0.14 -26.52 -22.76
CA ASN A 83 -0.11 -25.79 -23.99
C ASN A 83 -0.74 -24.45 -23.65
N TYR A 84 0.00 -23.36 -23.86
CA TYR A 84 -0.52 -22.01 -23.72
C TYR A 84 -1.20 -21.58 -25.01
N THR A 85 -2.31 -20.88 -24.90
CA THR A 85 -3.02 -20.28 -26.02
C THR A 85 -2.92 -18.77 -25.91
N SER A 86 -3.02 -18.05 -27.03
CA SER A 86 -3.11 -16.59 -27.01
C SER A 86 -4.23 -16.17 -26.07
N SER A 87 -3.92 -15.24 -25.17
CA SER A 87 -4.96 -14.64 -24.35
C SER A 87 -5.88 -13.84 -25.28
N PRO A 88 -7.21 -13.82 -25.03
CA PRO A 88 -8.06 -12.88 -25.73
C PRO A 88 -7.46 -11.48 -25.54
N GLN A 89 -7.29 -10.73 -26.64
CA GLN A 89 -6.80 -9.35 -26.59
C GLN A 89 -7.48 -8.65 -25.43
N HIS A 90 -6.69 -8.11 -24.49
CA HIS A 90 -7.21 -7.19 -23.50
C HIS A 90 -7.91 -6.11 -24.30
N THR A 91 -9.24 -6.14 -24.30
CA THR A 91 -10.04 -5.05 -24.83
C THR A 91 -9.51 -3.84 -24.11
N SER A 92 -8.94 -2.90 -24.87
CA SER A 92 -8.50 -1.64 -24.31
C SER A 92 -9.72 -1.07 -23.61
N TYR A 93 -9.76 -1.15 -22.29
CA TYR A 93 -10.74 -0.42 -21.51
C TYR A 93 -10.40 1.03 -21.83
N ALA A 94 -11.18 1.65 -22.73
CA ALA A 94 -11.20 3.10 -22.81
C ALA A 94 -11.35 3.56 -21.36
N PRO A 95 -10.52 4.49 -20.88
CA PRO A 95 -10.64 4.97 -19.51
C PRO A 95 -12.11 5.33 -19.33
N ILE A 96 -12.76 4.66 -18.37
CA ILE A 96 -14.11 5.01 -17.98
C ILE A 96 -13.96 6.41 -17.38
N ALA A 97 -14.06 7.42 -18.25
CA ALA A 97 -14.22 8.79 -17.83
C ALA A 97 -15.62 8.84 -17.24
N SER A 98 -15.75 8.45 -15.97
CA SER A 98 -16.93 8.79 -15.21
C SER A 98 -16.93 10.30 -15.14
N THR A 99 -17.93 10.93 -15.76
CA THR A 99 -18.20 12.34 -15.53
C THR A 99 -18.31 12.54 -14.02
N PRO A 100 -17.53 13.46 -13.41
CA PRO A 100 -17.69 13.74 -12.00
C PRO A 100 -19.16 14.08 -11.74
N THR A 101 -19.81 13.36 -10.83
CA THR A 101 -21.12 13.77 -10.34
C THR A 101 -20.94 15.03 -9.53
N ASP A 102 -21.82 16.01 -9.71
CA ASP A 102 -21.85 17.20 -8.86
C ASP A 102 -22.19 16.75 -7.43
N GLU A 103 -21.17 16.60 -6.60
CA GLU A 103 -21.32 16.30 -5.17
C GLU A 103 -21.26 17.60 -4.38
N GLN A 104 -22.19 17.76 -3.44
CA GLN A 104 -22.11 18.87 -2.49
C GLN A 104 -20.90 18.63 -1.58
N LYS A 105 -19.95 19.57 -1.60
CA LYS A 105 -18.71 19.51 -0.81
C LYS A 105 -18.69 20.65 0.20
N ASP A 106 -18.90 20.30 1.47
CA ASP A 106 -18.94 21.27 2.57
C ASP A 106 -17.64 21.16 3.39
N LEU A 107 -16.91 22.25 3.53
CA LEU A 107 -15.77 22.34 4.46
C LEU A 107 -16.36 22.47 5.88
N VAL A 108 -16.05 21.53 6.77
CA VAL A 108 -16.64 21.47 8.13
C VAL A 108 -15.63 21.59 9.25
N GLY A 109 -14.34 21.62 8.92
CA GLY A 109 -13.27 21.75 9.91
C GLY A 109 -11.88 21.58 9.35
N VAL A 110 -10.91 21.45 10.24
CA VAL A 110 -9.50 21.24 9.93
C VAL A 110 -8.81 20.44 11.04
N ASP A 111 -8.02 19.46 10.65
CA ASP A 111 -7.01 18.86 11.51
C ASP A 111 -5.71 19.66 11.37
N VAL A 112 -5.21 20.18 12.49
CA VAL A 112 -3.91 20.88 12.56
C VAL A 112 -2.91 19.97 13.24
N PHE A 113 -1.79 19.74 12.57
CA PHE A 113 -0.71 18.91 13.07
C PHE A 113 0.43 19.76 13.61
N LEU A 114 0.99 19.36 14.75
CA LEU A 114 2.01 20.12 15.45
C LEU A 114 3.27 19.28 15.67
N ASP A 115 4.41 19.95 15.65
CA ASP A 115 5.63 19.49 16.33
C ASP A 115 5.73 20.21 17.68
N TRP A 116 5.55 19.47 18.77
CA TRP A 116 5.52 20.05 20.12
C TRP A 116 6.02 19.07 21.18
N HIS A 117 7.11 19.43 21.85
CA HIS A 117 7.77 18.60 22.85
C HIS A 117 7.39 18.91 24.30
N SER A 118 6.67 20.00 24.56
CA SER A 118 6.63 20.62 25.88
C SER A 118 5.29 20.47 26.60
N GLY A 119 4.99 19.30 27.15
CA GLY A 119 3.88 19.17 28.10
C GLY A 119 3.03 17.93 27.92
N THR A 120 1.79 18.00 28.41
CA THR A 120 0.82 16.90 28.39
C THR A 120 -0.32 17.15 27.39
N PRO A 121 -1.05 16.10 26.96
CA PRO A 121 -2.24 16.26 26.12
C PRO A 121 -3.27 17.23 26.71
N ASP A 122 -3.44 17.26 28.03
CA ASP A 122 -4.38 18.16 28.71
C ASP A 122 -3.91 19.62 28.65
N GLN A 123 -2.60 19.87 28.83
CA GLN A 123 -2.05 21.21 28.69
C GLN A 123 -2.21 21.73 27.25
N LEU A 124 -1.97 20.86 26.25
CA LEU A 124 -2.22 21.19 24.85
C LEU A 124 -3.70 21.47 24.60
N GLY A 125 -4.59 20.63 25.13
CA GLY A 125 -6.03 20.81 25.04
C GLY A 125 -6.50 22.14 25.60
N GLU A 126 -6.03 22.52 26.80
CA GLU A 126 -6.37 23.82 27.40
C GLU A 126 -5.83 25.01 26.60
N ALA A 127 -4.63 24.91 26.03
CA ALA A 127 -4.11 25.93 25.12
C ALA A 127 -4.95 26.02 23.83
N PHE A 128 -5.26 24.88 23.22
CA PHE A 128 -5.93 24.80 21.93
C PHE A 128 -7.43 25.11 21.99
N LYS A 129 -8.06 24.95 23.15
CA LYS A 129 -9.40 25.51 23.40
C LYS A 129 -9.42 27.04 23.25
N ARG A 130 -8.36 27.74 23.69
CA ARG A 130 -8.31 29.21 23.64
C ARG A 130 -8.06 29.74 22.23
N VAL A 131 -7.27 29.02 21.43
CA VAL A 131 -7.07 29.39 20.01
C VAL A 131 -8.28 29.02 19.14
N GLY A 132 -9.06 28.02 19.56
CA GLY A 132 -10.38 27.69 19.02
C GLY A 132 -11.35 28.85 19.20
N SER A 133 -11.57 29.62 18.14
CA SER A 133 -12.48 30.75 18.13
C SER A 133 -12.93 31.04 16.70
N ASN A 134 -13.84 32.02 16.52
CA ASN A 134 -14.41 32.38 15.22
C ASN A 134 -15.13 31.20 14.53
N GLY A 135 -15.90 30.43 15.30
CA GLY A 135 -16.72 29.31 14.80
C GLY A 135 -16.01 27.97 14.67
N LEU A 136 -14.72 27.88 15.03
CA LEU A 136 -13.96 26.62 15.08
C LEU A 136 -13.66 26.24 16.53
N GLU A 137 -14.04 25.03 16.91
CA GLU A 137 -13.86 24.49 18.27
C GLU A 137 -12.99 23.23 18.23
N LEU A 138 -12.05 23.13 19.18
CA LEU A 138 -11.24 21.93 19.36
C LEU A 138 -12.13 20.79 19.88
N THR A 139 -12.26 19.71 19.10
CA THR A 139 -13.09 18.56 19.47
C THR A 139 -12.27 17.39 20.01
N MET A 140 -11.04 17.21 19.51
CA MET A 140 -10.15 16.17 20.02
C MET A 140 -8.69 16.40 19.66
N ILE A 141 -7.80 15.79 20.44
CA ILE A 141 -6.38 15.64 20.11
C ILE A 141 -6.06 14.15 20.05
N THR A 142 -5.37 13.73 18.99
CA THR A 142 -4.77 12.41 18.92
C THR A 142 -3.26 12.47 18.80
N ASN A 143 -2.60 11.45 19.32
CA ASN A 143 -1.18 11.20 19.13
C ASN A 143 -1.03 9.78 18.57
N ARG A 144 -0.33 9.62 17.43
CA ARG A 144 -0.21 8.33 16.72
C ARG A 144 -1.56 7.62 16.46
N GLY A 145 -2.63 8.39 16.26
CA GLY A 145 -3.98 7.88 16.01
C GLY A 145 -4.81 7.54 17.26
N ALA A 146 -4.21 7.51 18.45
CA ALA A 146 -4.93 7.30 19.71
C ALA A 146 -5.48 8.63 20.25
N LYS A 147 -6.74 8.65 20.69
CA LYS A 147 -7.33 9.84 21.34
C LYS A 147 -6.67 10.04 22.70
N VAL A 148 -6.01 11.17 22.86
CA VAL A 148 -5.31 11.55 24.09
C VAL A 148 -5.99 12.73 24.80
N TRP A 149 -6.88 13.44 24.11
CA TRP A 149 -7.70 14.50 24.70
C TRP A 149 -9.03 14.64 23.94
N PRO A 150 -10.16 14.92 24.64
CA PRO A 150 -10.31 14.88 26.10
C PRO A 150 -10.33 13.44 26.63
N GLY A 151 -9.93 13.26 27.89
CA GLY A 151 -10.04 11.97 28.59
C GLY A 151 -9.20 10.85 27.99
N GLY A 152 -7.94 11.16 27.62
CA GLY A 152 -6.99 10.14 27.19
C GLY A 152 -6.61 9.16 28.29
N MET A 153 -6.10 7.99 27.91
CA MET A 153 -5.55 7.02 28.86
C MET A 153 -4.11 7.42 29.25
N PRO A 154 -3.76 7.55 30.55
CA PRO A 154 -2.43 7.96 31.00
C PRO A 154 -1.29 7.08 30.49
N GLU A 155 -1.57 5.81 30.20
CA GLU A 155 -0.60 4.82 29.70
C GLU A 155 -0.30 4.99 28.20
N THR A 156 -1.00 5.88 27.51
CA THR A 156 -0.80 6.13 26.08
C THR A 156 0.57 6.77 25.87
N PHE A 157 1.48 6.03 25.24
CA PHE A 157 2.76 6.58 24.80
C PHE A 157 2.54 7.64 23.72
N THR A 158 3.06 8.85 23.97
CA THR A 158 2.94 9.99 23.06
C THR A 158 4.30 10.38 22.47
N THR A 159 4.27 10.92 21.25
CA THR A 159 5.42 11.57 20.60
C THR A 159 5.19 13.08 20.49
N ASP A 160 6.16 13.78 19.93
CA ASP A 160 6.12 15.21 19.58
C ASP A 160 5.14 15.57 18.47
N HIS A 161 4.59 14.59 17.75
CA HIS A 161 3.65 14.80 16.66
C HIS A 161 2.18 14.67 17.10
N TRP A 162 1.46 15.79 17.10
CA TRP A 162 0.08 15.90 17.56
C TRP A 162 -0.87 16.19 16.42
N ARG A 163 -2.10 15.68 16.48
CA ARG A 163 -3.20 16.08 15.59
C ARG A 163 -4.34 16.69 16.40
N CYS A 164 -4.57 17.97 16.24
CA CYS A 164 -5.63 18.72 16.90
C CYS A 164 -6.79 18.95 15.92
N ARG A 165 -7.96 18.38 16.20
CA ARG A 165 -9.14 18.51 15.34
C ARG A 165 -9.97 19.71 15.75
N PHE A 166 -10.20 20.61 14.81
CA PHE A 166 -11.15 21.71 14.93
C PHE A 166 -12.33 21.47 14.01
N LEU A 167 -13.55 21.50 14.54
CA LEU A 167 -14.79 21.44 13.76
C LEU A 167 -15.57 22.75 13.91
N ALA A 168 -16.48 23.00 12.97
CA ALA A 168 -17.51 24.02 13.14
C ALA A 168 -18.24 23.82 14.47
N ARG A 169 -18.47 24.91 15.19
CA ARG A 169 -19.23 24.90 16.46
C ARG A 169 -20.61 24.25 16.29
N ASN A 170 -21.26 24.56 15.18
CA ASN A 170 -22.49 23.91 14.76
C ASN A 170 -22.17 22.96 13.61
N ARG A 171 -22.54 21.68 13.74
CA ARG A 171 -22.18 20.63 12.74
C ARG A 171 -22.74 20.89 11.34
N ASP A 172 -23.78 21.72 11.23
CA ASP A 172 -24.43 22.08 9.96
C ASP A 172 -23.87 23.38 9.35
N GLU A 173 -22.93 24.05 10.02
CA GLU A 173 -22.31 25.28 9.50
C GLU A 173 -21.07 24.97 8.65
N ALA A 174 -21.03 25.55 7.46
CA ALA A 174 -19.85 25.54 6.62
C ALA A 174 -18.75 26.43 7.22
N VAL A 175 -17.54 25.89 7.26
CA VAL A 175 -16.31 26.60 7.60
C VAL A 175 -15.74 27.23 6.34
N SER A 176 -15.33 28.49 6.44
CA SER A 176 -14.58 29.19 5.39
C SER A 176 -13.07 28.98 5.54
N HIS A 177 -12.35 29.02 4.42
CA HIS A 177 -10.88 29.03 4.45
C HIS A 177 -10.31 30.21 5.25
N SER A 178 -11.00 31.35 5.31
CA SER A 178 -10.59 32.49 6.13
C SER A 178 -10.63 32.16 7.64
N GLN A 179 -11.60 31.36 8.10
CA GLN A 179 -11.63 30.89 9.49
C GLN A 179 -10.42 30.00 9.80
N ILE A 180 -10.04 29.11 8.88
CA ILE A 180 -8.86 28.25 9.01
C ILE A 180 -7.58 29.09 9.05
N ILE A 181 -7.40 30.04 8.12
CA ILE A 181 -6.21 30.92 8.10
C ILE A 181 -6.09 31.69 9.42
N LYS A 182 -7.19 32.26 9.94
CA LYS A 182 -7.19 32.97 11.23
C LYS A 182 -6.89 32.03 12.41
N LEU A 183 -7.31 30.76 12.34
CA LEU A 183 -6.95 29.76 13.35
C LEU A 183 -5.45 29.50 13.34
N LEU A 184 -4.85 29.26 12.16
CA LEU A 184 -3.41 29.04 12.03
C LEU A 184 -2.60 30.24 12.50
N GLN A 185 -3.05 31.47 12.19
CA GLN A 185 -2.44 32.68 12.71
C GLN A 185 -2.45 32.73 14.25
N ARG A 186 -3.56 32.36 14.90
CA ARG A 186 -3.61 32.32 16.38
C ARG A 186 -2.74 31.22 16.98
N ILE A 187 -2.58 30.10 16.28
CA ILE A 187 -1.69 29.01 16.68
C ILE A 187 -0.23 29.48 16.64
N ASP A 188 0.16 30.16 15.55
CA ASP A 188 1.48 30.79 15.38
C ASP A 188 1.74 31.87 16.44
N GLU A 189 0.81 32.80 16.64
CA GLU A 189 0.89 33.85 17.66
C GLU A 189 0.97 33.29 19.09
N ALA A 190 0.42 32.10 19.33
CA ALA A 190 0.52 31.38 20.59
C ALA A 190 1.84 30.59 20.75
N GLY A 191 2.72 30.62 19.74
CA GLY A 191 4.05 30.01 19.76
C GLY A 191 4.08 28.51 19.47
N PHE A 192 3.07 27.98 18.79
CA PHE A 192 3.03 26.56 18.40
C PHE A 192 3.43 26.38 16.93
N ASP A 193 4.33 25.43 16.69
CA ASP A 193 4.76 25.06 15.34
C ASP A 193 3.75 24.12 14.69
N PHE A 194 2.95 24.64 13.75
CA PHE A 194 2.06 23.82 12.93
C PHE A 194 2.79 23.34 11.67
N ILE A 195 2.90 22.03 11.51
CA ILE A 195 3.72 21.40 10.47
C ILE A 195 2.90 20.89 9.29
N LYS A 196 1.58 20.72 9.48
CA LYS A 196 0.65 20.22 8.45
C LYS A 196 -0.78 20.57 8.81
N ILE A 197 -1.62 20.69 7.78
CA ILE A 197 -3.09 20.78 7.94
C ILE A 197 -3.80 19.79 7.02
N GLU A 198 -4.96 19.31 7.45
CA GLU A 198 -5.90 18.57 6.60
C GLU A 198 -7.30 19.15 6.77
N ASN A 199 -7.89 19.63 5.67
CA ASN A 199 -9.26 20.12 5.66
C ASN A 199 -10.24 18.95 5.80
N LEU A 200 -11.28 19.14 6.62
CA LEU A 200 -12.31 18.14 6.86
C LEU A 200 -13.54 18.49 6.05
N TYR A 201 -13.99 17.56 5.21
CA TYR A 201 -15.12 17.76 4.33
C TYR A 201 -16.24 16.76 4.58
N ASN A 202 -17.46 17.24 4.44
CA ASN A 202 -18.62 16.41 4.14
C ASN A 202 -18.84 16.36 2.63
N PHE A 203 -19.15 15.18 2.09
CA PHE A 203 -19.63 15.00 0.73
C PHE A 203 -21.06 14.50 0.79
N ASN A 204 -21.99 15.24 0.20
CA ASN A 204 -23.43 14.97 0.25
C ASN A 204 -23.93 14.77 1.70
N GLY A 205 -23.50 15.64 2.61
CA GLY A 205 -23.85 15.59 4.04
C GLY A 205 -23.18 14.48 4.86
N LYS A 206 -22.33 13.64 4.24
CA LYS A 206 -21.62 12.56 4.93
C LYS A 206 -20.17 12.94 5.18
N ALA A 207 -19.68 12.72 6.41
CA ALA A 207 -18.28 12.90 6.75
C ALA A 207 -17.37 11.98 5.91
N SER A 208 -16.40 12.59 5.22
CA SER A 208 -15.34 11.89 4.48
C SER A 208 -13.99 11.95 5.20
N TYR A 209 -14.06 11.91 6.53
CA TYR A 209 -12.91 11.82 7.42
C TYR A 209 -13.23 10.80 8.53
N SER A 210 -12.23 10.11 9.05
CA SER A 210 -12.44 9.14 10.12
C SER A 210 -12.78 9.84 11.43
N ALA A 211 -13.76 9.30 12.16
CA ALA A 211 -13.96 9.62 13.56
C ALA A 211 -12.70 9.27 14.37
N GLY A 212 -12.39 10.04 15.41
CA GLY A 212 -11.37 9.63 16.37
C GLY A 212 -11.82 8.39 17.14
N GLN A 213 -10.90 7.60 17.69
CA GLN A 213 -11.30 6.55 18.63
C GLN A 213 -12.04 7.16 19.83
N GLY A 214 -13.32 6.82 19.98
CA GLY A 214 -14.20 7.36 21.02
C GLY A 214 -14.80 8.73 20.71
N GLU A 215 -15.00 9.06 19.43
CA GLU A 215 -15.92 10.09 18.92
C GLU A 215 -17.28 9.45 18.53
#